data_AF-H9BTG9-F1
#
_entry.id   AF-H9BTG9-F1
#
_cell.length_a   1.000
_cell.length_b   1.000
_cell.length_c   1.000
_cell.angle_alpha   90.00
_cell.angle_beta   90.00
_cell.angle_gamma   90.00
#
_symmetry.space_group_name_H-M   'P 1'
#
loop_
_entity.id
_entity.type
_entity.pdbx_description
1 polymer ?
#
loop_
_entity_poly.entity_id
_entity_poly.type
_entity_poly.pdbx_seq_one_letter_code
_entity_poly.pdbx_strand_id
1 'polypeptide(L)'
;YAILDAFQQNNGQFNVSDARYLQALKLFINGVIGLEYTAHRGFNLIGREFPGAGARIAAQMQAIDELRHAQTQIHALSHYNKYFAGMAEFPHQFDRTWYLSIPKSFFEDAISSGPFEYIVAICFSFEYVLTNLVFMPWMSGAAYNGDMSTVSFGFSAHSDQARHMTLGIEVIKFLLEQDPANVPIVQGWIDE
;
A
#
# COMPACT_ATOMS: atom_id res chain seq x y z
N TYR A 1 -15.61 -4.15 9.20
CA TYR A 1 -16.76 -4.62 8.41
C TYR A 1 -18.08 -3.98 8.82
N ALA A 2 -18.49 -3.98 10.10
CA ALA A 2 -19.76 -3.37 10.52
C ALA A 2 -19.99 -1.92 10.02
N ILE A 3 -18.95 -1.08 10.01
CA ILE A 3 -19.05 0.29 9.46
C ILE A 3 -19.30 0.27 7.94
N LEU A 4 -18.66 -0.64 7.21
CA LEU A 4 -18.91 -0.79 5.77
C LEU A 4 -20.37 -1.23 5.54
N ASP A 5 -20.86 -2.20 6.30
CA ASP A 5 -22.25 -2.66 6.18
C ASP A 5 -23.24 -1.52 6.43
N ALA A 6 -23.00 -0.71 7.47
CA ALA A 6 -23.80 0.48 7.76
C ALA A 6 -23.71 1.54 6.65
N PHE A 7 -22.51 1.80 6.11
CA PHE A 7 -22.31 2.70 4.98
C PHE A 7 -23.14 2.25 3.77
N GLN A 8 -23.11 0.96 3.45
CA GLN A 8 -23.86 0.39 2.33
C GLN A 8 -25.38 0.44 2.56
N GLN A 9 -25.83 0.10 3.78
CA GLN A 9 -27.25 0.09 4.13
C GLN A 9 -27.87 1.49 4.06
N ASN A 10 -27.10 2.52 4.38
CA ASN A 10 -27.57 3.91 4.44
C ASN A 10 -27.27 4.72 3.17
N ASN A 11 -26.86 4.07 2.07
CA ASN A 11 -26.46 4.73 0.83
C ASN A 11 -25.43 5.86 1.06
N GLY A 12 -24.41 5.58 1.88
CA GLY A 12 -23.41 6.57 2.28
C GLY A 12 -22.58 7.15 1.12
N GLN A 13 -22.56 6.50 -0.05
CA GLN A 13 -21.89 6.98 -1.26
C GLN A 13 -22.45 8.32 -1.77
N PHE A 14 -23.67 8.68 -1.42
CA PHE A 14 -24.27 9.97 -1.79
C PHE A 14 -23.96 11.10 -0.81
N ASN A 15 -23.30 10.80 0.31
CA ASN A 15 -22.90 11.80 1.31
C ASN A 15 -21.54 12.44 1.02
N VAL A 16 -20.88 12.05 -0.08
CA VAL A 16 -19.63 12.69 -0.50
C VAL A 16 -19.88 14.13 -0.96
N SER A 17 -18.87 14.98 -0.83
CA SER A 17 -18.97 16.42 -1.12
C SER A 17 -19.45 16.74 -2.55
N ASP A 18 -18.92 16.03 -3.55
CA ASP A 18 -19.21 16.20 -4.97
C ASP A 18 -18.81 14.92 -5.73
N ALA A 19 -19.52 14.58 -6.81
CA ALA A 19 -19.20 13.41 -7.63
C ALA A 19 -17.78 13.43 -8.24
N ARG A 20 -17.15 14.60 -8.36
CA ARG A 20 -15.74 14.75 -8.77
C ARG A 20 -14.78 14.07 -7.79
N TYR A 21 -15.11 13.96 -6.50
CA TYR A 21 -14.30 13.22 -5.53
C TYR A 21 -14.06 11.77 -5.97
N LEU A 22 -15.04 11.16 -6.63
CA LEU A 22 -14.97 9.77 -7.09
C LEU A 22 -13.84 9.54 -8.11
N GLN A 23 -13.31 10.58 -8.76
CA GLN A 23 -12.14 10.44 -9.62
C GLN A 23 -10.90 10.02 -8.82
N ALA A 24 -10.79 10.50 -7.58
CA ALA A 24 -9.74 10.07 -6.67
C ALA A 24 -9.89 8.56 -6.35
N LEU A 25 -11.10 8.12 -6.00
CA LEU A 25 -11.36 6.69 -5.73
C LEU A 25 -11.08 5.79 -6.92
N LYS A 26 -11.30 6.26 -8.16
CA LYS A 26 -10.93 5.52 -9.38
C LYS A 26 -9.43 5.38 -9.52
N LEU A 27 -8.66 6.45 -9.26
CA LEU A 27 -7.20 6.34 -9.27
C LEU A 27 -6.72 5.37 -8.20
N PHE A 28 -7.31 5.43 -7.00
CA PHE A 28 -6.97 4.55 -5.89
C PHE A 28 -7.21 3.08 -6.22
N ILE A 29 -8.44 2.71 -6.63
CA ILE A 29 -8.79 1.31 -6.86
C ILE A 29 -7.98 0.70 -8.02
N ASN A 30 -7.75 1.48 -9.08
CA ASN A 30 -7.04 0.99 -10.26
C ASN A 30 -5.52 1.01 -10.09
N GLY A 31 -4.96 1.84 -9.21
CA GLY A 31 -3.52 1.96 -8.98
C GLY A 31 -3.06 1.28 -7.69
N VAL A 32 -3.56 1.74 -6.55
CA VAL A 32 -3.01 1.43 -5.22
C VAL A 32 -3.28 -0.02 -4.80
N ILE A 33 -4.47 -0.56 -5.04
CA ILE A 33 -4.80 -1.94 -4.65
C ILE A 33 -3.86 -2.96 -5.31
N GLY A 34 -3.45 -2.71 -6.55
CA GLY A 34 -2.45 -3.53 -7.25
C GLY A 34 -1.09 -3.50 -6.57
N LEU A 35 -0.70 -2.37 -5.99
CA LEU A 35 0.53 -2.22 -5.21
C LEU A 35 0.47 -3.00 -3.91
N GLU A 36 -0.62 -2.89 -3.12
CA GLU A 36 -0.76 -3.64 -1.86
C GLU A 36 -0.67 -5.16 -2.12
N TYR A 37 -1.33 -5.64 -3.18
CA TYR A 37 -1.26 -7.04 -3.54
C TYR A 37 0.13 -7.46 -4.03
N THR A 38 0.87 -6.56 -4.68
CA THR A 38 2.26 -6.83 -5.09
C THR A 38 3.20 -6.81 -3.90
N ALA A 39 3.02 -5.88 -2.95
CA ALA A 39 3.74 -5.83 -1.68
C ALA A 39 3.54 -7.13 -0.89
N HIS A 40 2.30 -7.61 -0.76
CA HIS A 40 1.99 -8.91 -0.17
C HIS A 40 2.83 -10.04 -0.78
N ARG A 41 2.95 -10.08 -2.12
CA ARG A 41 3.73 -11.11 -2.81
C ARG A 41 5.23 -10.95 -2.56
N GLY A 42 5.76 -9.72 -2.63
CA GLY A 42 7.17 -9.45 -2.38
C GLY A 42 7.58 -9.80 -0.94
N PHE A 43 6.76 -9.46 0.04
CA PHE A 43 7.00 -9.82 1.43
C PHE A 43 6.94 -11.33 1.70
N ASN A 44 6.10 -12.08 0.98
CA ASN A 44 6.15 -13.54 1.04
C ASN A 44 7.47 -14.11 0.48
N LEU A 45 8.00 -13.52 -0.59
CA LEU A 45 9.28 -13.92 -1.17
C LEU A 45 10.42 -13.68 -0.17
N ILE A 46 10.60 -12.43 0.30
CA ILE A 46 11.70 -12.12 1.22
C ILE A 46 11.53 -12.81 2.59
N GLY A 47 10.29 -13.02 3.03
CA GLY A 47 9.96 -13.79 4.23
C GLY A 47 10.37 -15.26 4.16
N ARG A 48 10.66 -15.77 2.95
CA ARG A 48 11.30 -17.07 2.74
C ARG A 48 12.82 -16.97 2.58
N GLU A 49 13.32 -15.92 1.94
CA GLU A 49 14.73 -15.81 1.55
C GLU A 49 15.66 -15.33 2.68
N PHE A 50 15.17 -14.51 3.62
CA PHE A 50 16.06 -14.00 4.67
C PHE A 50 16.60 -15.12 5.60
N PRO A 51 17.90 -15.12 5.92
CA PRO A 51 18.49 -16.13 6.80
C PRO A 51 18.11 -15.92 8.28
N GLY A 52 17.87 -14.67 8.70
CA GLY A 52 17.48 -14.33 10.06
C GLY A 52 16.00 -14.63 10.35
N ALA A 53 15.73 -15.41 11.40
CA ALA A 53 14.35 -15.76 11.77
C ALA A 53 13.49 -14.55 12.13
N GLY A 54 14.06 -13.55 12.81
CA GLY A 54 13.35 -12.30 13.14
C GLY A 54 12.91 -11.55 11.88
N ALA A 55 13.81 -11.38 10.90
CA ALA A 55 13.50 -10.73 9.63
C ALA A 55 12.41 -11.49 8.85
N ARG A 56 12.45 -12.84 8.84
CA ARG A 56 11.39 -13.64 8.21
C ARG A 56 10.03 -13.45 8.85
N ILE A 57 9.96 -13.47 10.18
CA ILE A 57 8.68 -13.27 10.89
C ILE A 57 8.14 -11.88 10.62
N ALA A 58 8.98 -10.84 10.66
CA ALA A 58 8.56 -9.48 10.36
C ALA A 58 8.03 -9.35 8.93
N ALA A 59 8.73 -9.90 7.93
CA ALA A 59 8.27 -9.91 6.55
C ALA A 59 6.96 -10.69 6.36
N GLN A 60 6.78 -11.82 7.03
CA GLN A 60 5.53 -12.60 6.94
C GLN A 60 4.34 -11.89 7.60
N MET A 61 4.57 -11.22 8.74
CA MET A 61 3.57 -10.38 9.40
C MET A 61 3.16 -9.22 8.49
N GLN A 62 4.14 -8.60 7.84
CA GLN A 62 3.84 -7.53 6.89
C GLN A 62 3.11 -8.06 5.65
N ALA A 63 3.52 -9.20 5.09
CA ALA A 63 2.84 -9.82 3.96
C ALA A 63 1.34 -10.01 4.22
N ILE A 64 0.95 -10.50 5.41
CA ILE A 64 -0.47 -10.71 5.73
C ILE A 64 -1.21 -9.38 5.97
N ASP A 65 -0.52 -8.35 6.48
CA ASP A 65 -1.07 -7.00 6.57
C ASP A 65 -1.35 -6.41 5.18
N GLU A 66 -0.45 -6.55 4.22
CA GLU A 66 -0.67 -6.04 2.85
C GLU A 66 -1.81 -6.78 2.14
N LEU A 67 -1.98 -8.08 2.39
CA LEU A 67 -3.15 -8.81 1.89
C LEU A 67 -4.44 -8.27 2.52
N ARG A 68 -4.41 -7.99 3.82
CA ARG A 68 -5.53 -7.36 4.53
C ARG A 68 -5.83 -5.99 3.93
N HIS A 69 -4.84 -5.18 3.59
CA HIS A 69 -5.03 -3.87 2.95
C HIS A 69 -5.69 -4.03 1.59
N ALA A 70 -5.13 -4.85 0.70
CA ALA A 70 -5.70 -5.11 -0.62
C ALA A 70 -7.17 -5.55 -0.54
N GLN A 71 -7.48 -6.53 0.31
CA GLN A 71 -8.84 -7.05 0.47
C GLN A 71 -9.81 -6.02 1.07
N THR A 72 -9.39 -5.32 2.13
CA THR A 72 -10.26 -4.34 2.79
C THR A 72 -10.50 -3.10 1.94
N GLN A 73 -9.52 -2.68 1.12
CA GLN A 73 -9.68 -1.63 0.11
C GLN A 73 -10.70 -2.04 -0.97
N ILE A 74 -10.61 -3.28 -1.48
CA ILE A 74 -11.61 -3.82 -2.42
C ILE A 74 -13.01 -3.77 -1.79
N HIS A 75 -13.15 -4.21 -0.53
CA HIS A 75 -14.43 -4.21 0.16
C HIS A 75 -14.95 -2.79 0.45
N ALA A 76 -14.07 -1.86 0.83
CA ALA A 76 -14.41 -0.46 1.09
C ALA A 76 -14.93 0.25 -0.18
N LEU A 77 -14.36 -0.05 -1.35
CA LEU A 77 -14.74 0.56 -2.63
C LEU A 77 -15.82 -0.22 -3.39
N SER A 78 -16.16 -1.43 -2.92
CA SER A 78 -17.16 -2.29 -3.56
C SER A 78 -18.52 -1.62 -3.75
N HIS A 79 -18.93 -0.76 -2.81
CA HIS A 79 -20.22 -0.08 -2.89
C HIS A 79 -20.19 1.06 -3.92
N TYR A 80 -19.10 1.84 -3.98
CA TYR A 80 -18.93 2.85 -5.03
C TYR A 80 -18.96 2.23 -6.43
N ASN A 81 -18.30 1.08 -6.62
CA ASN A 81 -18.28 0.37 -7.90
C ASN A 81 -19.69 -0.05 -8.39
N LYS A 82 -20.66 -0.26 -7.49
CA LYS A 82 -22.05 -0.59 -7.86
C LYS A 82 -22.77 0.59 -8.54
N TYR A 83 -22.39 1.83 -8.21
CA TYR A 83 -23.11 3.03 -8.64
C TYR A 83 -22.32 3.91 -9.60
N PHE A 84 -21.00 3.74 -9.67
CA PHE A 84 -20.12 4.61 -10.45
C PHE A 84 -19.18 3.80 -11.35
N ALA A 85 -19.07 4.23 -12.61
CA ALA A 85 -18.22 3.59 -13.60
C ALA A 85 -16.73 3.83 -13.35
N GLY A 86 -15.88 2.96 -13.94
CA GLY A 86 -14.41 3.11 -13.93
C GLY A 86 -13.70 2.36 -12.79
N MET A 87 -14.41 1.52 -12.03
CA MET A 87 -13.85 0.75 -10.92
C MET A 87 -13.95 -0.78 -11.09
N ALA A 88 -14.73 -1.27 -12.06
CA ALA A 88 -15.10 -2.69 -12.14
C ALA A 88 -13.95 -3.62 -12.58
N GLU A 89 -13.09 -3.14 -13.49
CA GLU A 89 -12.04 -3.94 -14.13
C GLU A 89 -10.65 -3.62 -13.57
N PHE A 90 -10.57 -3.21 -12.30
CA PHE A 90 -9.35 -2.64 -11.73
C PHE A 90 -8.08 -3.50 -11.87
N PRO A 91 -8.10 -4.85 -11.74
CA PRO A 91 -6.89 -5.65 -11.96
C PRO A 91 -6.47 -5.64 -13.44
N HIS A 92 -7.43 -5.70 -14.36
CA HIS A 92 -7.16 -5.65 -15.79
C HIS A 92 -6.61 -4.28 -16.21
N GLN A 93 -7.16 -3.20 -15.65
CA GLN A 93 -6.71 -1.83 -15.88
C GLN A 93 -5.28 -1.62 -15.37
N PHE A 94 -4.97 -2.06 -14.14
CA PHE A 94 -3.63 -1.93 -13.54
C PHE A 94 -2.54 -2.46 -14.48
N ASP A 95 -2.82 -3.56 -15.17
CA ASP A 95 -1.86 -4.19 -16.08
C ASP A 95 -1.70 -3.52 -17.46
N ARG A 96 -2.66 -2.70 -17.91
CA ARG A 96 -2.78 -2.33 -19.33
C ARG A 96 -2.96 -0.85 -19.59
N THR A 97 -3.46 -0.11 -18.61
CA THR A 97 -3.75 1.31 -18.80
C THR A 97 -2.47 2.12 -18.65
N TRP A 98 -2.20 2.97 -19.65
CA TRP A 98 -0.91 3.64 -19.81
C TRP A 98 -0.41 4.36 -18.54
N TYR A 99 -1.26 5.13 -17.84
CA TYR A 99 -0.82 5.88 -16.66
C TYR A 99 -0.62 4.98 -15.43
N LEU A 100 -1.22 3.78 -15.44
CA LEU A 100 -1.03 2.78 -14.40
C LEU A 100 0.27 2.00 -14.59
N SER A 101 0.94 2.14 -15.74
CA SER A 101 2.30 1.61 -15.90
C SER A 101 3.27 2.27 -14.93
N ILE A 102 3.02 3.49 -14.46
CA ILE A 102 3.88 4.23 -13.51
C ILE A 102 3.95 3.52 -12.15
N PRO A 103 2.84 3.35 -11.40
CA PRO A 103 2.89 2.61 -10.14
C PRO A 103 3.24 1.14 -10.35
N LYS A 104 2.79 0.53 -11.46
CA LYS A 104 3.10 -0.86 -11.77
C LYS A 104 4.59 -1.08 -11.96
N SER A 105 5.27 -0.28 -12.80
CA SER A 105 6.69 -0.44 -13.07
C SER A 105 7.53 -0.25 -11.82
N PHE A 106 7.17 0.70 -10.95
CA PHE A 106 7.87 0.91 -9.67
C PHE A 106 7.86 -0.36 -8.79
N PHE A 107 6.70 -1.02 -8.63
CA PHE A 107 6.62 -2.24 -7.84
C PHE A 107 7.17 -3.48 -8.57
N GLU A 108 7.08 -3.53 -9.90
CA GLU A 108 7.69 -4.60 -10.70
C GLU A 108 9.22 -4.55 -10.66
N ASP A 109 9.79 -3.33 -10.64
CA ASP A 109 11.22 -3.11 -10.44
C ASP A 109 11.65 -3.66 -9.08
N ALA A 110 11.05 -3.14 -8.00
CA ALA A 110 11.35 -3.58 -6.64
C ALA A 110 11.19 -5.09 -6.44
N ILE A 111 10.07 -5.71 -6.87
CA ILE A 111 9.86 -7.15 -6.65
C ILE A 111 10.79 -8.02 -7.51
N SER A 112 11.35 -7.48 -8.59
CA SER A 112 12.33 -8.17 -9.43
C SER A 112 13.77 -8.04 -8.91
N SER A 113 14.02 -7.13 -7.96
CA SER A 113 15.32 -6.90 -7.36
C SER A 113 15.74 -8.02 -6.39
N GLY A 114 16.94 -7.89 -5.82
CA GLY A 114 17.37 -8.72 -4.70
C GLY A 114 16.57 -8.42 -3.42
N PRO A 115 16.57 -9.35 -2.42
CA PRO A 115 15.75 -9.20 -1.21
C PRO A 115 16.14 -8.00 -0.33
N PHE A 116 17.40 -7.57 -0.38
CA PHE A 116 17.88 -6.40 0.36
C PHE A 116 17.50 -5.07 -0.29
N GLU A 117 17.53 -5.03 -1.62
CA GLU A 117 17.06 -3.87 -2.37
C GLU A 117 15.54 -3.71 -2.23
N TYR A 118 14.78 -4.80 -2.36
CA TYR A 118 13.33 -4.79 -2.18
C TYR A 118 12.92 -4.21 -0.82
N ILE A 119 13.57 -4.66 0.26
CA ILE A 119 13.22 -4.20 1.60
C ILE A 119 13.66 -2.75 1.86
N VAL A 120 14.72 -2.27 1.20
CA VAL A 120 15.10 -0.85 1.25
C VAL A 120 14.11 0.00 0.44
N ALA A 121 13.78 -0.41 -0.79
CA ALA A 121 12.84 0.30 -1.65
C ALA A 121 11.43 0.39 -1.03
N ILE A 122 10.90 -0.72 -0.52
CA ILE A 122 9.52 -0.78 -0.02
C ILE A 122 9.45 -0.38 1.46
N CYS A 123 10.15 -1.04 2.38
CA CYS A 123 9.99 -0.72 3.80
C CYS A 123 10.61 0.64 4.18
N PHE A 124 11.84 0.92 3.73
CA PHE A 124 12.50 2.16 4.12
C PHE A 124 12.04 3.35 3.27
N SER A 125 12.22 3.30 1.95
CA SER A 125 11.90 4.45 1.11
C SER A 125 10.39 4.68 1.01
N PHE A 126 9.60 3.68 0.63
CA PHE A 126 8.16 3.86 0.43
C PHE A 126 7.38 3.97 1.75
N GLU A 127 7.55 3.03 2.67
CA GLU A 127 6.69 2.91 3.86
C GLU A 127 7.18 3.68 5.08
N TYR A 128 8.42 4.15 5.10
CA TYR A 128 8.92 5.02 6.17
C TYR A 128 9.10 6.46 5.70
N VAL A 129 9.90 6.70 4.64
CA VAL A 129 10.20 8.07 4.18
C VAL A 129 9.01 8.71 3.46
N LEU A 130 8.40 8.00 2.51
CA LEU A 130 7.38 8.58 1.62
C LEU A 130 5.94 8.31 2.06
N THR A 131 5.71 7.41 3.01
CA THR A 131 4.38 6.88 3.35
C THR A 131 3.34 7.96 3.62
N ASN A 132 3.75 9.02 4.33
CA ASN A 132 2.84 10.10 4.69
C ASN A 132 2.38 10.90 3.46
N LEU A 133 3.18 10.97 2.40
CA LEU A 133 2.81 11.63 1.15
C LEU A 133 1.75 10.85 0.37
N VAL A 134 1.62 9.54 0.62
CA VAL A 134 0.56 8.70 0.03
C VAL A 134 -0.63 8.62 0.98
N PHE A 135 -0.39 8.14 2.21
CA PHE A 135 -1.46 7.82 3.16
C PHE A 135 -2.27 9.04 3.57
N MET A 136 -1.61 10.16 3.93
CA MET A 136 -2.31 11.32 4.48
C MET A 136 -3.24 11.98 3.46
N PRO A 137 -2.84 12.26 2.21
CA PRO A 137 -3.75 12.85 1.23
C PRO A 137 -5.00 12.00 0.97
N TRP A 138 -4.87 10.68 0.90
CA TRP A 138 -6.02 9.79 0.67
C TRP A 138 -6.97 9.75 1.87
N MET A 139 -6.43 9.50 3.06
CA MET A 139 -7.26 9.30 4.26
C MET A 139 -7.85 10.61 4.77
N SER A 140 -7.08 11.70 4.79
CA SER A 140 -7.61 13.00 5.16
C SER A 140 -8.53 13.55 4.07
N GLY A 141 -8.19 13.36 2.79
CA GLY A 141 -9.05 13.73 1.67
C GLY A 141 -10.43 13.06 1.76
N ALA A 142 -10.48 11.78 2.12
CA ALA A 142 -11.75 11.09 2.40
C ALA A 142 -12.54 11.75 3.54
N ALA A 143 -11.88 12.10 4.65
CA ALA A 143 -12.54 12.76 5.79
C ALA A 143 -13.13 14.13 5.42
N TYR A 144 -12.36 14.95 4.69
CA TYR A 144 -12.82 16.27 4.26
C TYR A 144 -13.87 16.24 3.14
N ASN A 145 -14.09 15.08 2.50
CA ASN A 145 -15.06 14.92 1.43
C ASN A 145 -16.23 13.99 1.80
N GLY A 146 -16.41 13.63 3.08
CA GLY A 146 -17.57 12.86 3.54
C GLY A 146 -17.53 11.36 3.23
N ASP A 147 -16.39 10.80 2.82
CA ASP A 147 -16.24 9.38 2.52
C ASP A 147 -15.93 8.56 3.78
N MET A 148 -16.99 8.16 4.48
CA MET A 148 -16.89 7.35 5.69
C MET A 148 -16.27 5.95 5.44
N SER A 149 -16.42 5.38 4.24
CA SER A 149 -15.89 4.06 3.92
C SER A 149 -14.36 4.07 3.93
N THR A 150 -13.76 4.99 3.15
CA THR A 150 -12.30 5.11 3.04
C THR A 150 -11.67 5.62 4.33
N VAL A 151 -12.32 6.55 5.03
CA VAL A 151 -11.85 7.02 6.35
C VAL A 151 -11.72 5.88 7.35
N SER A 152 -12.72 4.99 7.39
CA SER A 152 -12.73 3.85 8.31
C SER A 152 -11.62 2.85 8.01
N PHE A 153 -11.32 2.63 6.73
CA PHE A 153 -10.15 1.86 6.31
C PHE A 153 -8.86 2.52 6.83
N GLY A 154 -8.67 3.83 6.60
CA GLY A 154 -7.48 4.55 7.03
C GLY A 154 -7.22 4.45 8.53
N PHE A 155 -8.23 4.71 9.36
CA PHE A 155 -8.09 4.54 10.80
C PHE A 155 -7.75 3.11 11.20
N SER A 156 -8.33 2.11 10.51
CA SER A 156 -8.05 0.71 10.79
C SER A 156 -6.66 0.24 10.35
N ALA A 157 -6.05 0.89 9.35
CA ALA A 157 -4.73 0.57 8.84
C ALA A 157 -3.61 1.28 9.63
N HIS A 158 -3.93 2.32 10.40
CA HIS A 158 -2.91 3.15 11.08
C HIS A 158 -1.96 2.36 11.98
N SER A 159 -2.47 1.40 12.75
CA SER A 159 -1.65 0.53 13.59
C SER A 159 -0.79 -0.46 12.80
N ASP A 160 -1.20 -0.80 11.57
CA ASP A 160 -0.44 -1.67 10.67
C ASP A 160 0.73 -0.85 10.10
N GLN A 161 0.45 0.36 9.60
CA GLN A 161 1.48 1.28 9.11
C GLN A 161 2.50 1.66 10.18
N ALA A 162 2.10 1.77 11.46
CA ALA A 162 3.06 1.98 12.54
C ALA A 162 4.09 0.84 12.67
N ARG A 163 3.68 -0.41 12.43
CA ARG A 163 4.59 -1.56 12.41
C ARG A 163 5.49 -1.55 11.18
N HIS A 164 4.94 -1.23 10.01
CA HIS A 164 5.69 -1.16 8.75
C HIS A 164 6.76 -0.06 8.78
N MET A 165 6.41 1.13 9.28
CA MET A 165 7.36 2.21 9.53
C MET A 165 8.50 1.79 10.47
N THR A 166 8.17 1.05 11.54
CA THR A 166 9.17 0.52 12.47
C THR A 166 10.08 -0.50 11.78
N LEU A 167 9.53 -1.37 10.92
CA LEU A 167 10.35 -2.30 10.14
C LEU A 167 11.31 -1.53 9.21
N GLY A 168 10.81 -0.53 8.48
CA GLY A 168 11.61 0.27 7.56
C GLY A 168 12.83 0.92 8.21
N ILE A 169 12.65 1.56 9.36
CA ILE A 169 13.76 2.22 10.06
C ILE A 169 14.75 1.25 10.70
N GLU A 170 14.30 0.07 11.13
CA GLU A 170 15.20 -0.93 11.72
C GLU A 170 15.98 -1.72 10.65
N VAL A 171 15.39 -1.94 9.46
CA VAL A 171 16.07 -2.56 8.31
C VAL A 171 17.27 -1.74 7.88
N ILE A 172 17.10 -0.42 7.72
CA ILE A 172 18.18 0.44 7.22
C ILE A 172 19.35 0.50 8.23
N LYS A 173 19.04 0.65 9.52
CA LYS A 173 20.06 0.64 10.59
C LYS A 173 20.80 -0.69 10.61
N PHE A 174 20.06 -1.80 10.58
CA PHE A 174 20.64 -3.14 10.59
C PHE A 174 21.64 -3.31 9.45
N LEU A 175 21.25 -2.99 8.21
CA LEU A 175 22.12 -3.12 7.03
C LEU A 175 23.39 -2.28 7.13
N LEU A 176 23.26 -1.02 7.56
CA LEU A 176 24.39 -0.09 7.71
C LEU A 176 25.36 -0.51 8.83
N GLU A 177 24.87 -1.18 9.87
CA GLU A 177 25.68 -1.63 11.00
C GLU A 177 26.34 -3.00 10.78
N GLN A 178 25.88 -3.81 9.81
CA GLN A 178 26.44 -5.15 9.58
C GLN A 178 27.85 -5.14 8.97
N ASP A 179 28.09 -4.27 7.98
CA ASP A 179 29.37 -4.18 7.28
C ASP A 179 29.55 -2.77 6.68
N PRO A 180 30.70 -2.09 6.90
CA PRO A 180 30.98 -0.79 6.28
C PRO A 180 30.87 -0.77 4.75
N ALA A 181 31.09 -1.91 4.07
CA ALA A 181 30.93 -2.04 2.63
C ALA A 181 29.47 -1.95 2.17
N ASN A 182 28.50 -2.11 3.08
CA ASN A 182 27.07 -1.94 2.75
C ASN A 182 26.70 -0.48 2.53
N VAL A 183 27.41 0.47 3.17
CA VAL A 183 27.08 1.90 3.12
C VAL A 183 26.97 2.41 1.67
N PRO A 184 27.98 2.24 0.78
CA PRO A 184 27.85 2.71 -0.60
C PRO A 184 26.79 1.97 -1.41
N ILE A 185 26.48 0.71 -1.10
CA ILE A 185 25.44 -0.07 -1.79
C ILE A 185 24.06 0.49 -1.42
N VAL A 186 23.82 0.65 -0.13
CA VAL A 186 22.57 1.18 0.42
C VAL A 186 22.36 2.63 -0.03
N GLN A 187 23.41 3.44 -0.09
CA GLN A 187 23.31 4.79 -0.65
C GLN A 187 22.86 4.78 -2.11
N GLY A 188 23.38 3.84 -2.92
CA GLY A 188 22.93 3.64 -4.30
C GLY A 188 21.43 3.39 -4.39
N TRP A 189 20.89 2.51 -3.55
CA TRP A 189 19.44 2.22 -3.50
C TRP A 189 18.58 3.36 -2.93
N ILE A 190 19.16 4.28 -2.13
CA ILE A 190 18.43 5.46 -1.62
C ILE A 190 18.32 6.54 -2.71
N ASP A 191 19.34 6.64 -3.57
CA ASP A 191 19.38 7.65 -4.64
C ASP A 191 18.54 7.27 -5.86
N GLU A 192 18.25 5.97 -6.04
CA GLU A 192 17.42 5.38 -7.10
C GLU A 192 15.91 5.63 -6.89
#